data_AF-A0A917KEA4-F1
#
_entry.id   AF-A0A917KEA4-F1
#
_cell.length_a   1.000
_cell.length_b   1.000
_cell.length_c   1.000
_cell.angle_alpha   90.00
_cell.angle_beta   90.00
_cell.angle_gamma   90.00
#
_symmetry.space_group_name_H-M   'P 1'
#
loop_
_entity.id
_entity.type
_entity.pdbx_description
1 polymer ?
#
loop_
_entity_poly.entity_id
_entity_poly.type
_entity_poly.pdbx_seq_one_letter_code
_entity_poly.pdbx_strand_id
1 'polypeptide(L)'
;MTTATSITVRVPLAIRHRPGRKTVVTPTTDGVAPVTARADPALVKALARAFRYQRMLDQGLYVSITEMAAAERLDRGYLGRLLRLPLLAPDITDGIINGRQPHSMGLSRLMEPLPGEWGAQRASLSRCHAPASLSDRRGEQPPSGSEAPQARPSPKREIA
;
A
#
# COMPACT_ATOMS: atom_id res chain seq x y z
N MET A 1 -61.28 -23.21 -27.12
CA MET A 1 -60.59 -21.90 -27.09
C MET A 1 -59.64 -21.92 -25.91
N THR A 2 -58.34 -22.17 -26.13
CA THR A 2 -57.36 -22.37 -25.05
C THR A 2 -56.66 -21.04 -24.79
N THR A 3 -56.87 -20.45 -23.61
CA THR A 3 -56.30 -19.15 -23.25
C THR A 3 -54.88 -19.32 -22.73
N ALA A 4 -53.94 -18.54 -23.27
CA ALA A 4 -52.53 -18.60 -22.90
C ALA A 4 -52.30 -18.08 -21.47
N THR A 5 -51.71 -18.90 -20.62
CA THR A 5 -51.31 -18.53 -19.25
C THR A 5 -49.95 -17.85 -19.30
N SER A 6 -49.88 -16.55 -18.97
CA SER A 6 -48.61 -15.83 -18.83
C SER A 6 -48.24 -15.65 -17.35
N ILE A 7 -46.96 -15.87 -17.03
CA ILE A 7 -46.42 -15.69 -15.68
C ILE A 7 -45.52 -14.47 -15.70
N THR A 8 -45.87 -13.45 -14.89
CA THR A 8 -45.10 -12.21 -14.76
C THR A 8 -44.22 -12.29 -13.52
N VAL A 9 -42.89 -12.26 -13.69
CA VAL A 9 -41.93 -12.19 -12.59
C VAL A 9 -41.42 -10.75 -12.47
N ARG A 10 -41.54 -10.16 -11.28
CA ARG A 10 -40.97 -8.84 -10.95
C ARG A 10 -39.67 -9.05 -10.17
N VAL A 11 -38.54 -8.73 -10.79
CA VAL A 11 -37.22 -8.73 -10.15
C VAL A 11 -36.84 -7.29 -9.79
N PRO A 12 -36.57 -6.96 -8.52
CA PRO A 12 -36.07 -5.64 -8.16
C PRO A 12 -34.63 -5.47 -8.65
N LEU A 13 -34.42 -4.61 -9.63
CA LEU A 13 -33.10 -4.27 -10.17
C LEU A 13 -32.68 -2.87 -9.70
N ALA A 14 -31.49 -2.76 -9.12
CA ALA A 14 -30.87 -1.47 -8.78
C ALA A 14 -29.68 -1.21 -9.70
N ILE A 15 -29.84 -0.29 -10.66
CA ILE A 15 -28.77 0.11 -11.58
C ILE A 15 -27.97 1.24 -10.93
N ARG A 16 -26.68 1.01 -10.65
CA ARG A 16 -25.77 2.03 -10.11
C ARG A 16 -24.72 2.41 -11.15
N HIS A 17 -24.72 3.67 -11.57
CA HIS A 17 -23.67 4.22 -12.42
C HIS A 17 -22.51 4.73 -11.55
N ARG A 18 -21.30 4.18 -11.73
CA ARG A 18 -20.06 4.72 -11.13
C ARG A 18 -19.26 5.47 -12.20
N PRO A 19 -18.94 6.76 -12.01
CA PRO A 19 -18.07 7.47 -12.94
C PRO A 19 -16.63 6.96 -12.78
N GLY A 20 -16.06 6.37 -13.83
CA GLY A 20 -14.60 6.15 -13.94
C GLY A 20 -14.11 4.71 -14.12
N ARG A 21 -14.93 3.66 -14.04
CA ARG A 21 -14.49 2.28 -14.34
C ARG A 21 -15.63 1.40 -14.86
N LYS A 22 -15.58 1.04 -16.14
CA LYS A 22 -16.47 0.01 -16.71
C LYS A 22 -16.13 -1.34 -16.07
N THR A 23 -17.07 -1.90 -15.30
CA THR A 23 -16.95 -3.25 -14.75
C THR A 23 -18.01 -4.10 -15.43
N VAL A 24 -17.59 -5.11 -16.18
CA VAL A 24 -18.51 -6.10 -16.75
C VAL A 24 -18.86 -7.07 -15.63
N VAL A 25 -20.10 -7.02 -15.16
CA VAL A 25 -20.63 -7.99 -14.20
C VAL A 25 -21.29 -9.10 -15.01
N THR A 26 -20.57 -10.19 -15.24
CA THR A 26 -21.14 -11.39 -15.86
C THR A 26 -22.06 -12.07 -14.84
N PRO A 27 -23.30 -12.44 -15.21
CA PRO A 27 -24.15 -13.21 -14.31
C PRO A 27 -23.48 -14.55 -13.99
N THR A 28 -23.34 -14.78 -12.69
CA THR A 28 -22.72 -15.92 -12.02
C THR A 28 -22.92 -17.24 -12.77
N THR A 29 -21.83 -17.76 -13.34
CA THR A 29 -21.59 -19.21 -13.37
C THR A 29 -20.67 -19.48 -12.19
N ASP A 30 -21.03 -20.44 -11.36
CA ASP A 30 -20.42 -20.70 -10.06
C ASP A 30 -18.89 -20.74 -10.09
N GLY A 31 -18.26 -19.97 -9.20
CA GLY A 31 -16.90 -20.25 -8.74
C GLY A 31 -15.75 -19.42 -9.33
N VAL A 32 -15.94 -18.61 -10.37
CA VAL A 32 -14.86 -17.71 -10.81
C VAL A 32 -14.99 -16.39 -10.06
N ALA A 33 -14.31 -16.31 -8.90
CA ALA A 33 -14.07 -15.05 -8.22
C ALA A 33 -13.60 -14.01 -9.26
N PRO A 34 -14.17 -12.78 -9.27
CA PRO A 34 -13.75 -11.77 -10.22
C PRO A 34 -12.24 -11.66 -10.12
N VAL A 35 -11.54 -11.78 -11.26
CA VAL A 35 -10.10 -11.53 -11.32
C VAL A 35 -9.93 -10.05 -10.98
N THR A 36 -9.83 -9.77 -9.69
CA THR A 36 -9.46 -8.47 -9.18
C THR A 36 -8.11 -8.21 -9.80
N ALA A 37 -8.03 -7.22 -10.67
CA ALA A 37 -6.75 -6.77 -11.19
C ALA A 37 -5.83 -6.55 -9.98
N ARG A 38 -4.86 -7.44 -9.85
CA ARG A 38 -4.15 -7.78 -8.61
C ARG A 38 -3.22 -6.65 -8.17
N ALA A 39 -2.82 -5.80 -9.12
CA ALA A 39 -1.90 -4.70 -8.96
C ALA A 39 -2.62 -3.35 -8.84
N ASP A 40 -2.07 -2.46 -8.01
CA ASP A 40 -2.54 -1.08 -7.93
C ASP A 40 -2.29 -0.35 -9.27
N PRO A 41 -3.36 0.08 -9.98
CA PRO A 41 -3.23 0.73 -11.28
C PRO A 41 -2.47 2.06 -11.23
N ALA A 42 -2.43 2.74 -10.08
CA ALA A 42 -1.64 3.95 -9.93
C ALA A 42 -0.14 3.64 -9.93
N LEU A 43 0.25 2.56 -9.24
CA LEU A 43 1.64 2.09 -9.19
C LEU A 43 2.15 1.61 -10.54
N VAL A 44 1.36 0.81 -11.25
CA VAL A 44 1.71 0.33 -12.59
C VAL A 44 1.87 1.51 -13.56
N LYS A 45 0.98 2.50 -13.51
CA LYS A 45 1.11 3.72 -14.34
C LYS A 45 2.35 4.54 -13.99
N ALA A 46 2.67 4.67 -12.71
CA ALA A 46 3.85 5.40 -12.28
C ALA A 46 5.14 4.72 -12.77
N LEU A 47 5.24 3.40 -12.67
CA LEU A 47 6.35 2.62 -13.22
C LEU A 47 6.46 2.78 -14.74
N ALA A 48 5.35 2.63 -15.46
CA ALA A 48 5.33 2.78 -16.91
C ALA A 48 5.81 4.17 -17.35
N ARG A 49 5.39 5.23 -16.65
CA ARG A 49 5.87 6.61 -16.90
C ARG A 49 7.34 6.76 -16.59
N ALA A 50 7.82 6.19 -15.48
CA ALA A 50 9.22 6.25 -15.10
C ALA A 50 10.13 5.63 -16.17
N PHE A 51 9.81 4.41 -16.63
CA PHE A 51 10.57 3.75 -17.70
C PHE A 51 10.49 4.52 -19.02
N ARG A 52 9.33 5.09 -19.36
CA ARG A 52 9.20 5.96 -20.54
C ARG A 52 10.14 7.15 -20.45
N TYR A 53 10.13 7.87 -19.34
CA TYR A 53 10.97 9.06 -19.17
C TYR A 53 12.45 8.73 -19.12
N GLN A 54 12.85 7.64 -18.45
CA GLN A 54 14.22 7.16 -18.51
C GLN A 54 14.65 6.89 -19.95
N ARG A 55 13.83 6.18 -20.73
CA ARG A 55 14.14 5.93 -22.14
C ARG A 55 14.26 7.21 -22.97
N MET A 56 13.44 8.23 -22.70
CA MET A 56 13.55 9.51 -23.41
C MET A 56 14.86 10.26 -23.07
N LEU A 57 15.34 10.14 -21.82
CA LEU A 57 16.67 10.63 -21.43
C LEU A 57 17.79 9.83 -22.11
N ASP A 58 17.71 8.50 -22.10
CA ASP A 58 18.71 7.61 -22.71
C ASP A 58 18.82 7.82 -24.23
N GLN A 59 17.71 8.18 -24.88
CA GLN A 59 17.65 8.52 -26.30
C GLN A 59 18.15 9.95 -26.61
N GLY A 60 18.48 10.74 -25.59
CA GLY A 60 18.92 12.12 -25.77
C GLY A 60 17.83 13.07 -26.29
N LEU A 61 16.54 12.73 -26.13
CA LEU A 61 15.43 13.59 -26.55
C LEU A 61 15.33 14.88 -25.70
N TYR A 62 15.90 14.85 -24.50
CA TYR A 62 16.04 16.00 -23.63
C TYR A 62 17.47 16.07 -23.10
N VAL A 63 17.99 17.28 -22.96
CA VAL A 63 19.34 17.54 -22.47
C VAL A 63 19.40 17.42 -20.95
N SER A 64 18.30 17.70 -20.25
CA SER A 64 18.25 17.62 -18.79
C SER A 64 16.88 17.24 -18.22
N ILE A 65 16.89 16.78 -16.96
CA ILE A 65 15.67 16.52 -16.18
C ILE A 65 14.82 17.79 -16.04
N THR A 66 15.45 18.97 -15.93
CA THR A 66 14.73 20.26 -15.81
C THR A 66 13.94 20.57 -17.08
N GLU A 67 14.54 20.34 -18.24
CA GLU A 67 13.91 20.55 -19.54
C GLU A 67 12.74 19.59 -19.74
N MET A 68 12.95 18.30 -19.44
CA MET A 68 11.88 17.30 -19.49
C MET A 68 10.72 17.66 -18.55
N ALA A 69 11.03 18.10 -17.32
CA ALA A 69 10.01 18.52 -16.35
C ALA A 69 9.17 19.68 -16.87
N ALA A 70 9.81 20.68 -17.49
CA ALA A 70 9.12 21.81 -18.10
C ALA A 70 8.24 21.37 -19.29
N ALA A 71 8.75 20.49 -20.15
CA ALA A 71 8.03 19.99 -21.32
C ALA A 71 6.78 19.16 -20.93
N GLU A 72 6.91 18.29 -19.95
CA GLU A 72 5.83 17.43 -19.46
C GLU A 72 4.95 18.12 -18.40
N ARG A 73 5.22 19.39 -18.08
CA ARG A 73 4.51 20.19 -17.05
C ARG A 73 4.48 19.49 -15.68
N LEU A 74 5.60 18.88 -15.31
CA LEU A 74 5.79 18.20 -14.04
C LEU A 74 6.72 19.01 -13.14
N ASP A 75 6.53 18.88 -11.83
CA ASP A 75 7.52 19.35 -10.87
C ASP A 75 8.83 18.58 -11.03
N ARG A 76 9.97 19.29 -11.00
CA ARG A 76 11.30 18.69 -11.13
C ARG A 76 11.57 17.66 -10.03
N GLY A 77 11.15 17.95 -8.79
CA GLY A 77 11.32 17.03 -7.66
C GLY A 77 10.44 15.78 -7.78
N TYR A 78 9.23 15.92 -8.32
CA TYR A 78 8.38 14.78 -8.66
C TYR A 78 8.99 13.91 -9.76
N LEU A 79 9.45 14.52 -10.87
CA LEU A 79 10.09 13.78 -11.96
C LEU A 79 11.34 13.03 -11.49
N GLY A 80 12.18 13.67 -10.66
CA GLY A 80 13.36 13.02 -10.07
C GLY A 80 13.00 11.80 -9.19
N ARG A 81 11.93 11.90 -8.39
CA ARG A 81 11.42 10.74 -7.62
C ARG A 81 10.89 9.64 -8.53
N LEU A 82 10.23 10.00 -9.63
CA LEU A 82 9.71 9.04 -10.61
C LEU A 82 10.85 8.29 -11.31
N LEU A 83 11.91 9.00 -11.70
CA LEU A 83 13.12 8.43 -12.31
C LEU A 83 13.94 7.54 -11.37
N ARG A 84 13.61 7.46 -10.07
CA ARG A 84 14.18 6.46 -9.16
C ARG A 84 13.48 5.11 -9.24
N LEU A 85 12.23 5.06 -9.70
CA LEU A 85 11.47 3.81 -9.78
C LEU A 85 12.11 2.73 -10.67
N PRO A 86 12.75 3.04 -11.80
CA PRO A 86 13.43 2.04 -12.61
C PRO A 86 14.68 1.44 -11.95
N LEU A 87 15.21 2.08 -10.90
CA LEU A 87 16.37 1.60 -10.12
C LEU A 87 15.98 0.60 -9.03
N LEU A 88 14.69 0.29 -8.90
CA LEU A 88 14.20 -0.74 -7.99
C LEU A 88 14.73 -2.11 -8.39
N ALA A 89 14.87 -2.99 -7.39
CA ALA A 89 15.19 -4.38 -7.66
C ALA A 89 14.14 -5.02 -8.59
N PRO A 90 14.56 -5.82 -9.58
CA PRO A 90 13.67 -6.34 -10.62
C PRO A 90 12.54 -7.22 -10.07
N ASP A 91 12.80 -7.95 -8.98
CA ASP A 91 11.81 -8.75 -8.25
C ASP A 91 10.70 -7.90 -7.62
N ILE A 92 11.01 -6.68 -7.19
CA ILE A 92 10.02 -5.73 -6.66
C ILE A 92 9.15 -5.20 -7.80
N THR A 93 9.75 -4.79 -8.91
CA THR A 93 9.02 -4.30 -10.09
C THR A 93 8.11 -5.39 -10.66
N ASP A 94 8.61 -6.62 -10.79
CA ASP A 94 7.81 -7.78 -11.20
C ASP A 94 6.71 -8.11 -10.18
N GLY A 95 7.02 -8.00 -8.88
CA GLY A 95 6.03 -8.10 -7.81
C GLY A 95 4.91 -7.07 -7.95
N ILE A 96 5.23 -5.83 -8.33
CA ILE A 96 4.24 -4.77 -8.51
C ILE A 96 3.36 -5.03 -9.75
N ILE A 97 3.97 -5.39 -10.88
CA ILE A 97 3.24 -5.65 -12.13
C ILE A 97 2.28 -6.85 -11.96
N ASN A 98 2.73 -7.89 -11.24
CA ASN A 98 1.91 -9.07 -10.95
C ASN A 98 0.94 -8.88 -9.77
N GLY A 99 0.98 -7.71 -9.10
CA GLY A 99 0.12 -7.44 -7.94
C GLY A 99 0.41 -8.30 -6.72
N ARG A 100 1.64 -8.78 -6.58
CA ARG A 100 2.15 -9.49 -5.40
C ARG A 100 2.68 -8.53 -4.32
N GLN A 101 2.56 -7.22 -4.55
CA GLN A 101 2.94 -6.19 -3.58
C GLN A 101 2.03 -6.24 -2.33
N PRO A 102 2.55 -5.95 -1.13
CA PRO A 102 1.72 -5.76 0.06
C PRO A 102 0.71 -4.62 -0.14
N HIS A 103 -0.49 -4.74 0.41
CA HIS A 103 -1.50 -3.67 0.35
C HIS A 103 -1.05 -2.38 1.05
N SER A 104 -0.13 -2.47 2.01
CA SER A 104 0.51 -1.33 2.67
C SER A 104 1.53 -0.60 1.79
N MET A 105 1.95 -1.21 0.67
CA MET A 105 2.94 -0.66 -0.25
C MET A 105 2.26 0.11 -1.38
N GLY A 106 2.05 1.40 -1.13
CA GLY A 106 1.51 2.35 -2.12
C GLY A 106 2.60 3.18 -2.82
N LEU A 107 2.18 3.99 -3.80
CA LEU A 107 3.06 4.91 -4.53
C LEU A 107 3.82 5.87 -3.62
N SER A 108 3.17 6.38 -2.57
CA SER A 108 3.80 7.29 -1.61
C SER A 108 5.06 6.71 -1.00
N ARG A 109 5.06 5.41 -0.65
CA ARG A 109 6.22 4.72 -0.08
C ARG A 109 7.37 4.60 -1.07
N LEU A 110 7.07 4.35 -2.35
CA LEU A 110 8.08 4.26 -3.41
C LEU A 110 8.64 5.65 -3.80
N MET A 111 7.91 6.72 -3.49
CA MET A 111 8.36 8.11 -3.66
C MET A 111 9.30 8.58 -2.53
N GLU A 112 9.36 7.90 -1.39
CA GLU A 112 10.29 8.20 -0.28
C GLU A 112 11.72 7.70 -0.57
N PRO A 113 12.77 8.33 -0.01
CA PRO A 113 14.15 7.87 -0.17
C PRO A 113 14.34 6.37 0.05
N LEU A 114 14.84 5.67 -0.97
CA LEU A 114 15.19 4.26 -0.92
C LEU A 114 16.71 4.11 -1.03
N PRO A 115 17.31 3.15 -0.31
CA PRO A 115 18.73 2.85 -0.45
C PRO A 115 19.04 2.38 -1.88
N GLY A 116 20.25 2.64 -2.35
CA GLY A 116 20.69 2.21 -3.69
C GLY A 116 20.86 0.70 -3.80
N GLU A 117 21.27 0.04 -2.71
CA GLU A 117 21.48 -1.41 -2.70
C GLU A 117 20.17 -2.19 -2.66
N TRP A 118 19.99 -3.13 -3.58
CA TRP A 118 18.77 -3.94 -3.66
C TRP A 118 18.48 -4.76 -2.39
N GLY A 119 19.51 -5.25 -1.70
CA GLY A 119 19.33 -5.95 -0.41
C GLY A 119 18.70 -5.03 0.65
N ALA A 120 19.21 -3.81 0.77
CA ALA A 120 18.67 -2.81 1.67
C ALA A 120 17.29 -2.30 1.22
N GLN A 121 17.02 -2.24 -0.09
CA GLN A 121 15.68 -1.90 -0.61
C GLN A 121 14.64 -2.93 -0.17
N ARG A 122 14.95 -4.23 -0.37
CA ARG A 122 14.07 -5.33 0.06
C ARG A 122 13.78 -5.26 1.55
N ALA A 123 14.82 -5.09 2.38
CA ALA A 123 14.65 -4.95 3.83
C ALA A 123 13.81 -3.72 4.21
N SER A 124 13.98 -2.60 3.52
CA SER A 124 13.21 -1.36 3.79
C SER A 124 11.74 -1.46 3.41
N LEU A 125 11.45 -2.23 2.37
CA LEU A 125 10.10 -2.43 1.84
C LEU A 125 9.37 -3.60 2.50
N SER A 126 10.11 -4.61 2.99
CA SER A 126 9.55 -5.71 3.78
C SER A 126 9.19 -5.32 5.20
N ARG A 127 9.84 -4.32 5.80
CA ARG A 127 9.44 -3.77 7.12
C ARG A 127 8.03 -3.16 7.13
N CYS A 128 7.47 -2.85 5.98
CA CYS A 128 6.06 -2.43 5.84
C CYS A 128 5.07 -3.62 5.84
N HIS A 129 5.58 -4.85 5.82
CA HIS A 129 4.87 -6.11 6.04
C HIS A 129 5.05 -6.52 7.52
N ALA A 130 4.53 -5.72 8.45
CA ALA A 130 4.19 -6.25 9.76
C ALA A 130 2.71 -6.65 9.70
N PRO A 131 2.35 -7.94 9.57
CA PRO A 131 1.05 -8.36 10.04
C PRO A 131 0.99 -8.03 11.53
N ALA A 132 -0.07 -7.36 11.97
CA ALA A 132 -0.39 -7.23 13.38
C ALA A 132 -0.72 -8.62 13.95
N SER A 133 0.29 -9.47 14.15
CA SER A 133 0.15 -10.73 14.86
C SER A 133 0.42 -10.48 16.33
N LEU A 134 -0.67 -10.34 17.09
CA LEU A 134 -0.85 -10.93 18.42
C LEU A 134 0.46 -11.27 19.18
N SER A 135 0.99 -10.30 19.92
CA SER A 135 1.75 -10.57 21.14
C SER A 135 0.80 -10.40 22.33
N ASP A 136 0.12 -11.50 22.60
CA ASP A 136 -0.07 -12.06 23.94
C ASP A 136 -0.44 -11.07 25.06
N ARG A 137 -1.74 -10.84 25.22
CA ARG A 137 -2.31 -10.56 26.55
C ARG A 137 -2.44 -11.89 27.30
N ARG A 138 -1.40 -12.32 28.00
CA ARG A 138 -1.42 -13.26 29.14
C ARG A 138 0.00 -13.25 29.72
N GLY A 139 0.29 -12.93 30.95
CA GLY A 139 -0.48 -12.45 32.08
C GLY A 139 0.56 -12.37 33.19
N GLU A 140 0.83 -11.18 33.72
CA GLU A 140 1.66 -11.06 34.92
C GLU A 140 0.97 -10.07 35.85
N GLN A 141 0.14 -10.63 36.72
CA GLN A 141 -0.45 -9.95 37.85
C GLN A 141 0.56 -10.07 39.00
N PRO A 142 1.17 -8.98 39.49
CA PRO A 142 2.04 -9.08 40.65
C PRO A 142 1.20 -9.44 41.88
N PRO A 143 1.64 -10.38 42.73
CA PRO A 143 0.82 -10.84 43.85
C PRO A 143 0.66 -9.74 44.90
N SER A 144 -0.61 -9.48 45.23
CA SER A 144 -1.04 -8.86 46.46
C SER A 144 -0.71 -9.78 47.64
N GLY A 145 -0.03 -9.23 48.66
CA GLY A 145 0.00 -9.80 50.01
C GLY A 145 1.37 -10.27 50.50
N SER A 146 2.11 -9.36 51.14
CA SER A 146 2.81 -9.74 52.37
C SER A 146 2.83 -8.54 53.31
N GLU A 147 2.12 -8.75 54.42
CA GLU A 147 2.04 -7.96 55.64
C GLU A 147 3.37 -7.34 56.11
N ALA A 148 3.23 -6.15 56.69
CA ALA A 148 4.25 -5.45 57.46
C ALA A 148 4.67 -6.22 58.74
N PRO A 149 5.73 -5.78 59.46
CA PRO A 149 5.46 -4.80 60.50
C PRO A 149 6.57 -3.75 60.75
N GLN A 150 6.09 -2.55 61.08
CA GLN A 150 6.58 -1.58 62.06
C GLN A 150 8.06 -1.61 62.49
N ALA A 151 8.75 -0.50 62.25
CA ALA A 151 9.68 0.09 63.22
C ALA A 151 9.79 1.60 62.99
N ARG A 152 9.13 2.39 63.85
CA ARG A 152 9.60 3.74 64.20
C ARG A 152 10.85 3.58 65.06
N PRO A 153 11.82 4.51 64.96
CA PRO A 153 11.88 5.46 66.06
C PRO A 153 12.05 6.92 65.60
N SER A 154 11.43 7.79 66.39
CA SER A 154 11.45 9.25 66.35
C SER A 154 12.80 9.84 66.84
N PRO A 155 12.88 11.14 67.18
CA PRO A 155 13.55 12.19 66.43
C PRO A 155 14.87 12.65 67.11
N LYS A 156 15.66 13.52 66.46
CA LYS A 156 16.51 14.48 67.20
C LYS A 156 16.99 15.64 66.32
N ARG A 157 16.55 16.83 66.74
CA ARG A 157 17.25 18.11 66.84
C ARG A 157 17.51 18.96 65.59
N GLU A 158 16.60 19.92 65.48
CA GLU A 158 16.84 21.36 65.26
C GLU A 158 17.98 21.95 66.13
N ILE A 159 18.47 23.11 65.69
CA ILE A 159 19.25 24.18 66.34
C ILE A 159 20.77 24.13 66.16
N ALA A 160 21.26 24.89 65.17
CA ALA A 160 22.03 26.13 65.39
C ALA A 160 21.95 27.01 64.14
#